data_AF-A0A942C655-F1
#
_entry.id   AF-A0A942C655-F1
#
_cell.length_a   1.000
_cell.length_b   1.000
_cell.length_c   1.000
_cell.angle_alpha   90.00
_cell.angle_beta   90.00
_cell.angle_gamma   90.00
#
_symmetry.space_group_name_H-M   'P 1'
#
loop_
_entity.id
_entity.type
_entity.pdbx_description
1 polymer ?
#
loop_
_entity_poly.entity_id
_entity_poly.type
_entity_poly.pdbx_seq_one_letter_code
_entity_poly.pdbx_strand_id
1 'polypeptide(L)'
;MPRRQILLFLLCVGPFQIAAPHNAQAQRGHTQRSQQQLAESPKRKSPIPADSIESFQLPPKTAFDKAMPRYPNAWFYVDKRLAKSYLAAVKLVTNNLRSTMRLRESYGPFDNPEGCDFEVTLEHLQPWLVREHRALQHGHAFHMRYYYSALERGKLEIVKLPTKNGERDYYRFGASVHYEVEHYNPNHADVEICPICGRTGEYADLKGNLVELVHDPLGLELVMTGKIRGQVVRFEDQSQRAVGSVDGLKEKFVVQQFLFPAQSGDRNTLRIGIVVLNHK
;
A
#
# COMPACT_ATOMS: atom_id res chain seq x y z
N MET A 1 6.13 0.00 -61.94
CA MET A 1 7.62 0.02 -61.96
C MET A 1 8.10 1.00 -60.90
N PRO A 2 9.21 0.78 -60.14
CA PRO A 2 10.04 -0.41 -60.02
C PRO A 2 9.90 -1.12 -58.66
N ARG A 3 10.30 -2.40 -58.67
CA ARG A 3 10.38 -3.36 -57.55
C ARG A 3 11.55 -3.02 -56.63
N ARG A 4 11.37 -3.19 -55.30
CA ARG A 4 12.49 -3.40 -54.37
C ARG A 4 12.37 -4.80 -53.77
N GLN A 5 13.33 -5.64 -54.12
CA GLN A 5 13.65 -6.92 -53.49
C GLN A 5 14.30 -6.64 -52.14
N ILE A 6 13.92 -7.37 -51.09
CA ILE A 6 14.75 -7.52 -49.89
C ILE A 6 14.92 -9.01 -49.62
N LEU A 7 16.20 -9.34 -49.44
CA LEU A 7 16.85 -10.63 -49.31
C LEU A 7 16.34 -11.43 -48.10
N LEU A 8 16.11 -12.72 -48.34
CA LEU A 8 15.97 -13.77 -47.34
C LEU A 8 17.39 -14.28 -47.01
N PHE A 9 17.82 -14.18 -45.74
CA PHE A 9 19.01 -14.88 -45.26
C PHE A 9 18.57 -16.10 -44.44
N LEU A 10 18.69 -17.29 -45.05
CA LEU A 10 18.79 -18.56 -44.35
C LEU A 10 20.26 -18.75 -43.92
N LEU A 11 20.49 -19.10 -42.66
CA LEU A 11 21.69 -19.83 -42.25
C LEU A 11 21.26 -21.06 -41.44
N CYS A 12 21.71 -22.22 -41.92
CA CYS A 12 21.53 -23.53 -41.33
C CYS A 12 22.76 -23.94 -40.50
N VAL A 13 22.56 -25.01 -39.72
CA VAL A 13 23.54 -26.01 -39.21
C VAL A 13 24.39 -25.55 -37.99
N GLY A 14 24.49 -26.28 -36.87
CA GLY A 14 24.17 -27.69 -36.60
C GLY A 14 24.26 -28.06 -35.11
N PRO A 15 24.21 -29.36 -34.77
CA PRO A 15 24.02 -29.86 -33.41
C PRO A 15 25.35 -30.16 -32.70
N PHE A 16 25.39 -29.95 -31.38
CA PHE A 16 26.44 -30.48 -30.51
C PHE A 16 25.78 -31.19 -29.31
N GLN A 17 25.82 -32.52 -29.33
CA GLN A 17 25.80 -33.38 -28.15
C GLN A 17 27.24 -33.61 -27.72
N ILE A 18 27.53 -33.64 -26.41
CA ILE A 18 28.50 -34.58 -25.80
C ILE A 18 28.23 -34.70 -24.29
N ALA A 19 28.27 -35.97 -23.90
CA ALA A 19 28.20 -36.68 -22.62
C ALA A 19 28.63 -36.02 -21.30
N ALA A 20 27.94 -36.47 -20.24
CA ALA A 20 28.42 -36.52 -18.86
C ALA A 20 29.41 -37.69 -18.64
N PRO A 21 30.18 -37.66 -17.54
CA PRO A 21 30.44 -38.90 -16.83
C PRO A 21 30.28 -38.83 -15.30
N HIS A 22 30.29 -40.04 -14.77
CA HIS A 22 29.96 -40.55 -13.43
C HIS A 22 30.97 -40.30 -12.30
N ASN A 23 30.41 -40.40 -11.08
CA ASN A 23 30.90 -41.03 -9.83
C ASN A 23 32.27 -40.67 -9.22
N ALA A 24 32.24 -40.31 -7.93
CA ALA A 24 33.14 -40.88 -6.92
C ALA A 24 32.47 -40.90 -5.53
N GLN A 25 32.50 -42.07 -4.89
CA GLN A 25 32.02 -42.39 -3.55
C GLN A 25 33.09 -42.13 -2.47
N ALA A 26 32.60 -42.16 -1.22
CA ALA A 26 33.32 -42.39 0.06
C ALA A 26 34.02 -41.14 0.64
N GLN A 27 33.94 -40.84 1.94
CA GLN A 27 34.08 -41.72 3.10
C GLN A 27 33.32 -41.22 4.35
N ARG A 28 32.88 -42.16 5.20
CA ARG A 28 32.43 -41.93 6.58
C ARG A 28 33.65 -41.78 7.51
N GLY A 29 33.60 -40.80 8.40
CA GLY A 29 34.50 -40.67 9.54
C GLY A 29 33.83 -39.90 10.68
N HIS A 30 33.48 -40.61 11.76
CA HIS A 30 33.05 -40.04 13.03
C HIS A 30 34.28 -39.55 13.81
N THR A 31 34.28 -38.30 14.28
CA THR A 31 34.92 -37.93 15.56
C THR A 31 34.34 -36.62 16.08
N GLN A 32 33.99 -36.64 17.37
CA GLN A 32 33.36 -35.55 18.11
C GLN A 32 34.37 -34.48 18.59
N ARG A 33 33.81 -33.29 18.84
CA ARG A 33 34.29 -32.20 19.72
C ARG A 33 35.47 -31.34 19.25
N SER A 34 35.12 -30.15 18.76
CA SER A 34 35.69 -28.91 19.31
C SER A 34 34.62 -27.82 19.29
N GLN A 35 34.31 -27.33 20.49
CA GLN A 35 33.48 -26.17 20.75
C GLN A 35 34.11 -24.94 20.09
N GLN A 36 33.39 -24.28 19.19
CA GLN A 36 33.56 -22.86 18.94
C GLN A 36 32.16 -22.26 18.79
N GLN A 37 31.72 -21.64 19.89
CA GLN A 37 30.59 -20.73 19.93
C GLN A 37 30.87 -19.58 18.95
N LEU A 38 30.20 -19.60 17.79
CA LEU A 38 29.86 -18.37 17.11
C LEU A 38 28.57 -17.88 17.76
N ALA A 39 28.69 -16.81 18.53
CA ALA A 39 27.59 -16.11 19.14
C ALA A 39 26.59 -15.67 18.05
N GLU A 40 25.50 -16.42 17.90
CA GLU A 40 24.30 -15.91 17.26
C GLU A 40 23.75 -14.78 18.15
N SER A 41 24.02 -13.54 17.75
CA SER A 41 23.27 -12.39 18.25
C SER A 41 21.78 -12.65 18.00
N PRO A 42 20.91 -12.58 19.03
CA PRO A 42 19.50 -12.83 18.83
C PRO A 42 18.94 -11.71 17.94
N LYS A 43 18.54 -12.09 16.72
CA LYS A 43 17.83 -11.23 15.77
C LYS A 43 16.58 -10.66 16.45
N ARG A 44 16.66 -9.40 16.92
CA ARG A 44 15.53 -8.64 17.45
C ARG A 44 14.57 -8.25 16.32
N LYS A 45 13.85 -9.21 15.76
CA LYS A 45 12.57 -8.93 15.10
C LYS A 45 11.56 -8.82 16.22
N SER A 46 11.27 -7.61 16.67
CA SER A 46 10.23 -7.37 17.67
C SER A 46 8.92 -7.11 16.93
N PRO A 47 8.09 -8.14 16.64
CA PRO A 47 6.74 -7.89 16.16
C PRO A 47 5.98 -7.10 17.24
N ILE A 48 5.11 -6.22 16.78
CA ILE A 48 4.11 -5.59 17.64
C ILE A 48 2.95 -6.59 17.72
N PRO A 49 2.61 -7.10 18.92
CA PRO A 49 1.38 -7.86 19.09
C PRO A 49 0.20 -6.90 18.86
N ALA A 50 -0.76 -7.33 18.05
CA ALA A 50 -1.84 -6.47 17.55
C ALA A 50 -3.15 -7.24 17.55
N ASP A 51 -3.65 -7.51 18.76
CA ASP A 51 -4.89 -8.28 18.96
C ASP A 51 -6.14 -7.42 18.66
N SER A 52 -6.02 -6.10 18.77
CA SER A 52 -7.10 -5.16 18.45
C SER A 52 -6.58 -3.79 18.01
N ILE A 53 -7.45 -2.98 17.40
CA ILE A 53 -7.14 -1.62 16.93
C ILE A 53 -6.84 -0.66 18.08
N GLU A 54 -7.39 -0.90 19.27
CA GLU A 54 -7.19 -0.10 20.48
C GLU A 54 -5.73 -0.09 20.93
N SER A 55 -4.98 -1.17 20.66
CA SER A 55 -3.55 -1.27 20.97
C SER A 55 -2.71 -0.18 20.28
N PHE A 56 -3.20 0.37 19.18
CA PHE A 56 -2.57 1.44 18.41
C PHE A 56 -2.95 2.86 18.88
N GLN A 57 -3.86 2.96 19.86
CA GLN A 57 -4.23 4.18 20.57
C GLN A 57 -4.66 5.33 19.65
N LEU A 58 -5.37 5.04 18.56
CA LEU A 58 -5.76 6.03 17.55
C LEU A 58 -6.47 7.24 18.20
N PRO A 59 -6.08 8.49 17.85
CA PRO A 59 -6.69 9.69 18.42
C PRO A 59 -8.15 9.85 17.95
N PRO A 60 -9.00 10.55 18.71
CA PRO A 60 -10.37 10.83 18.27
C PRO A 60 -10.38 11.72 17.02
N LYS A 61 -11.47 11.67 16.24
CA LYS A 61 -11.70 12.52 15.05
C LYS A 61 -11.60 14.01 15.39
N THR A 62 -11.96 14.39 16.60
CA THR A 62 -11.87 15.77 17.11
C THR A 62 -10.44 16.32 17.20
N ALA A 63 -9.42 15.47 17.05
CA ALA A 63 -8.02 15.90 16.93
C ALA A 63 -7.71 16.54 15.56
N PHE A 64 -8.58 16.36 14.56
CA PHE A 64 -8.40 16.83 13.20
C PHE A 64 -9.28 18.05 12.88
N ASP A 65 -9.04 18.66 11.72
CA ASP A 65 -9.86 19.77 11.25
C ASP A 65 -11.32 19.35 11.09
N LYS A 66 -12.26 20.25 11.42
CA LYS A 66 -13.70 19.99 11.27
C LYS A 66 -14.11 19.88 9.80
N ALA A 67 -13.32 20.45 8.88
CA ALA A 67 -13.49 20.30 7.44
C ALA A 67 -13.19 18.88 6.96
N MET A 68 -12.48 18.05 7.75
CA MET A 68 -12.17 16.67 7.40
C MET A 68 -13.45 15.80 7.41
N PRO A 69 -13.95 15.35 6.24
CA PRO A 69 -15.23 14.67 6.18
C PRO A 69 -15.16 13.27 6.82
N ARG A 70 -14.00 12.61 6.70
CA ARG A 70 -13.80 11.19 7.02
C ARG A 70 -12.64 10.97 7.96
N TYR A 71 -12.77 10.00 8.86
CA TYR A 71 -11.68 9.61 9.73
C TYR A 71 -10.53 8.97 8.92
N PRO A 72 -9.25 9.23 9.23
CA PRO A 72 -8.14 8.60 8.51
C PRO A 72 -8.20 7.07 8.59
N ASN A 73 -8.21 6.41 7.44
CA ASN A 73 -8.35 4.95 7.31
C ASN A 73 -7.02 4.22 7.05
N ALA A 74 -5.92 4.93 6.78
CA ALA A 74 -4.57 4.39 6.73
C ALA A 74 -3.67 5.08 7.77
N TRP A 75 -3.08 4.33 8.69
CA TRP A 75 -2.22 4.86 9.74
C TRP A 75 -0.81 4.30 9.67
N PHE A 76 0.17 5.18 9.84
CA PHE A 76 1.58 4.84 9.79
C PHE A 76 2.24 5.07 11.14
N TYR A 77 2.99 4.09 11.61
CA TYR A 77 3.77 4.13 12.84
C TYR A 77 5.23 3.89 12.49
N VAL A 78 6.09 4.87 12.74
CA VAL A 78 7.51 4.83 12.40
C VAL A 78 8.31 4.82 13.69
N ASP A 79 9.09 3.75 13.91
CA ASP A 79 9.98 3.67 15.08
C ASP A 79 10.86 4.93 15.13
N LYS A 80 10.92 5.63 16.27
CA LYS A 80 11.67 6.90 16.38
C LYS A 80 13.15 6.76 16.04
N ARG A 81 13.71 5.55 16.05
CA ARG A 81 15.11 5.32 15.63
C ARG A 81 15.32 5.46 14.12
N LEU A 82 14.25 5.41 13.31
CA LEU A 82 14.32 5.59 11.86
C LEU A 82 14.35 7.05 11.41
N ALA A 83 13.97 8.00 12.27
CA ALA A 83 13.85 9.41 11.91
C ALA A 83 14.16 10.33 13.09
N LYS A 84 14.96 11.38 12.84
CA LYS A 84 15.39 12.33 13.88
C LYS A 84 14.30 13.28 14.37
N SER A 85 13.20 13.40 13.64
CA SER A 85 12.07 14.27 13.97
C SER A 85 10.76 13.71 13.39
N TYR A 86 9.63 14.25 13.83
CA TYR A 86 8.32 13.85 13.33
C TYR A 86 8.17 14.08 11.83
N LEU A 87 8.49 15.29 11.36
CA LEU A 87 8.47 15.61 9.94
C LEU A 87 9.41 14.71 9.10
N ALA A 88 10.56 14.32 9.65
CA ALA A 88 11.45 13.38 8.98
C ALA A 88 10.82 11.97 8.86
N ALA A 89 10.04 11.53 9.86
CA ALA A 89 9.32 10.27 9.81
C ALA A 89 8.19 10.29 8.77
N VAL A 90 7.43 11.38 8.71
CA VAL A 90 6.41 11.62 7.67
C VAL A 90 7.05 11.55 6.29
N LYS A 91 8.11 12.34 6.05
CA LYS A 91 8.84 12.36 4.77
C LYS A 91 9.43 11.00 4.40
N LEU A 92 9.91 10.23 5.37
CA LEU A 92 10.44 8.88 5.12
C LEU A 92 9.37 8.00 4.50
N VAL A 93 8.16 7.97 5.07
CA VAL A 93 7.08 7.13 4.53
C VAL A 93 6.55 7.70 3.22
N THR A 94 6.21 8.99 3.18
CA THR A 94 5.56 9.61 2.01
C THR A 94 6.46 9.56 0.78
N ASN A 95 7.78 9.79 0.91
CA ASN A 95 8.70 9.69 -0.22
C ASN A 95 8.88 8.24 -0.71
N ASN A 96 8.93 7.26 0.19
CA ASN A 96 9.03 5.86 -0.22
C ASN A 96 7.73 5.37 -0.87
N LEU A 97 6.56 5.77 -0.38
CA LEU A 97 5.28 5.47 -1.04
C LEU A 97 5.15 6.16 -2.38
N ARG A 98 5.54 7.44 -2.50
CA ARG A 98 5.58 8.13 -3.79
C ARG A 98 6.50 7.44 -4.79
N SER A 99 7.66 6.97 -4.36
CA SER A 99 8.54 6.21 -5.24
C SER A 99 7.95 4.85 -5.64
N THR A 100 7.37 4.14 -4.68
CA THR A 100 6.86 2.76 -4.87
C THR A 100 5.59 2.75 -5.72
N MET A 101 4.67 3.65 -5.41
CA MET A 101 3.34 3.76 -6.03
C MET A 101 3.27 4.82 -7.13
N ARG A 102 4.36 5.56 -7.37
CA ARG A 102 4.44 6.67 -8.35
C ARG A 102 3.40 7.77 -8.11
N LEU A 103 3.04 7.98 -6.85
CA LEU A 103 2.06 8.98 -6.41
C LEU A 103 2.51 10.38 -6.79
N ARG A 104 1.59 11.18 -7.33
CA ARG A 104 1.83 12.58 -7.71
C ARG A 104 1.13 13.48 -6.71
N GLU A 105 1.85 14.49 -6.23
CA GLU A 105 1.19 15.55 -5.45
C GLU A 105 0.16 16.23 -6.34
N SER A 106 -1.04 16.40 -5.79
CA SER A 106 -2.11 17.16 -6.41
C SER A 106 -2.20 18.51 -5.71
N TYR A 107 -2.01 19.56 -6.48
CA TYR A 107 -2.28 20.92 -6.04
C TYR A 107 -3.60 21.33 -6.69
N GLY A 108 -4.71 21.03 -6.00
CA GLY A 108 -6.02 21.45 -6.45
C GLY A 108 -6.12 22.99 -6.56
N PRO A 109 -7.13 23.53 -7.26
CA PRO A 109 -7.31 24.98 -7.41
C PRO A 109 -7.70 25.70 -6.11
N PHE A 110 -7.88 24.96 -5.01
CA PHE A 110 -8.28 25.49 -3.70
C PHE A 110 -7.26 25.04 -2.64
N ASP A 111 -6.85 25.97 -1.78
CA ASP A 111 -6.04 25.66 -0.61
C ASP A 111 -6.84 24.76 0.34
N ASN A 112 -6.35 23.53 0.53
CA ASN A 112 -6.76 22.61 1.61
C ASN A 112 -8.27 22.25 1.69
N PRO A 113 -8.85 21.58 0.67
CA PRO A 113 -10.29 21.35 0.60
C PRO A 113 -10.88 20.44 1.70
N GLU A 114 -10.07 19.69 2.45
CA GLU A 114 -10.53 18.76 3.50
C GLU A 114 -9.70 18.84 4.79
N GLY A 115 -8.99 19.94 5.03
CA GLY A 115 -8.13 20.10 6.22
C GLY A 115 -6.88 19.20 6.25
N CYS A 116 -6.53 18.57 5.12
CA CYS A 116 -5.33 17.75 4.95
C CYS A 116 -4.06 18.59 4.79
N ASP A 117 -2.91 17.99 5.08
CA ASP A 117 -1.62 18.65 4.88
C ASP A 117 -1.21 18.71 3.42
N PHE A 118 -1.45 17.62 2.68
CA PHE A 118 -1.35 17.56 1.23
C PHE A 118 -2.07 16.32 0.70
N GLU A 119 -2.36 16.34 -0.60
CA GLU A 119 -2.98 15.24 -1.33
C GLU A 119 -2.03 14.68 -2.39
N VAL A 120 -2.11 13.37 -2.59
CA VAL A 120 -1.54 12.71 -3.76
C VAL A 120 -2.61 11.91 -4.49
N THR A 121 -2.46 11.84 -5.81
CA THR A 121 -3.43 11.19 -6.69
C THR A 121 -2.72 10.27 -7.69
N LEU A 122 -3.41 9.20 -8.07
CA LEU A 122 -3.15 8.44 -9.29
C LEU A 122 -4.45 8.38 -10.08
N GLU A 123 -4.40 8.77 -11.34
CA GLU A 123 -5.52 8.68 -12.28
C GLU A 123 -5.20 7.66 -13.37
N HIS A 124 -6.21 7.34 -14.19
CA HIS A 124 -6.10 6.36 -15.27
C HIS A 124 -5.63 4.99 -14.73
N LEU A 125 -6.12 4.63 -13.54
CA LEU A 125 -5.97 3.28 -13.02
C LEU A 125 -6.98 2.38 -13.74
N GLN A 126 -6.49 1.21 -14.14
CA GLN A 126 -7.10 0.28 -15.09
C GLN A 126 -8.61 0.43 -15.31
N PRO A 127 -9.07 0.59 -16.56
CA PRO A 127 -10.36 0.07 -16.97
C PRO A 127 -10.26 -1.45 -17.21
N TRP A 128 -11.25 -2.22 -16.74
CA TRP A 128 -11.49 -3.54 -17.29
C TRP A 128 -12.42 -3.41 -18.49
N LEU A 129 -11.98 -3.95 -19.63
CA LEU A 129 -12.84 -4.07 -20.80
C LEU A 129 -13.87 -5.18 -20.55
N VAL A 130 -14.95 -4.85 -19.84
CA VAL A 130 -16.15 -5.69 -19.77
C VAL A 130 -16.95 -5.43 -21.04
N ARG A 131 -16.81 -6.33 -22.03
CA ARG A 131 -17.39 -6.12 -23.38
C ARG A 131 -18.89 -5.91 -23.33
N GLU A 132 -19.55 -6.62 -22.42
CA GLU A 132 -20.99 -6.63 -22.20
C GLU A 132 -21.50 -5.31 -21.62
N HIS A 133 -20.63 -4.53 -20.99
CA HIS A 133 -20.96 -3.28 -20.29
C HIS A 133 -20.08 -2.11 -20.73
N ARG A 134 -19.73 -2.06 -22.03
CA ARG A 134 -18.81 -1.04 -22.58
C ARG A 134 -19.24 0.40 -22.28
N ALA A 135 -20.54 0.68 -22.28
CA ALA A 135 -21.07 2.00 -21.98
C ALA A 135 -20.86 2.46 -20.53
N LEU A 136 -20.59 1.52 -19.61
CA LEU A 136 -20.39 1.78 -18.18
C LEU A 136 -18.90 1.79 -17.79
N GLN A 137 -18.00 1.61 -18.75
CA GLN A 137 -16.56 1.60 -18.49
C GLN A 137 -16.09 3.01 -18.12
N HIS A 138 -15.29 3.09 -17.06
CA HIS A 138 -14.69 4.32 -16.57
C HIS A 138 -13.28 4.08 -16.05
N GLY A 139 -12.48 5.16 -16.07
CA GLY A 139 -11.21 5.22 -15.36
C GLY A 139 -11.45 5.32 -13.86
N HIS A 140 -10.47 4.83 -13.10
CA HIS A 140 -10.48 4.96 -11.65
C HIS A 140 -9.35 5.86 -11.20
N ALA A 141 -9.59 6.52 -10.07
CA ALA A 141 -8.61 7.31 -9.39
C ALA A 141 -8.37 6.78 -7.98
N PHE A 142 -7.12 6.84 -7.55
CA PHE A 142 -6.72 6.64 -6.17
C PHE A 142 -6.31 7.99 -5.59
N HIS A 143 -6.89 8.34 -4.45
CA HIS A 143 -6.61 9.57 -3.73
C HIS A 143 -6.10 9.23 -2.33
N MET A 144 -5.09 9.97 -1.88
CA MET A 144 -4.54 9.86 -0.53
C MET A 144 -4.26 11.23 0.05
N ARG A 145 -4.95 11.56 1.12
CA ARG A 145 -4.83 12.82 1.87
C ARG A 145 -4.14 12.57 3.20
N TYR A 146 -3.04 13.26 3.46
CA TYR A 146 -2.24 13.06 4.67
C TYR A 146 -2.66 14.03 5.79
N TYR A 147 -2.66 13.54 7.03
CA TYR A 147 -2.99 14.29 8.24
C TYR A 147 -1.95 14.02 9.33
N TYR A 148 -0.99 14.93 9.48
CA TYR A 148 0.09 14.89 10.44
C TYR A 148 0.23 16.20 11.23
N SER A 149 0.03 17.38 10.63
CA SER A 149 0.27 18.65 11.36
C SER A 149 -0.72 18.86 12.50
N ALA A 150 -1.96 18.37 12.34
CA ALA A 150 -2.95 18.40 13.41
C ALA A 150 -2.50 17.60 14.64
N LEU A 151 -1.84 16.46 14.42
CA LEU A 151 -1.32 15.63 15.50
C LEU A 151 -0.15 16.30 16.21
N GLU A 152 0.78 16.91 15.48
CA GLU A 152 1.90 17.67 16.06
C GLU A 152 1.41 18.85 16.91
N ARG A 153 0.45 19.64 16.39
CA ARG A 153 -0.16 20.74 17.17
C ARG A 153 -0.84 20.24 18.45
N GLY A 154 -1.47 19.07 18.38
CA GLY A 154 -2.12 18.41 19.52
C GLY A 154 -1.16 17.67 20.46
N LYS A 155 0.14 17.58 20.14
CA LYS A 155 1.11 16.72 20.85
C LYS A 155 0.71 15.25 20.89
N LEU A 156 0.08 14.78 19.82
CA LEU A 156 -0.44 13.43 19.63
C LEU A 156 0.39 12.61 18.65
N GLU A 157 1.50 13.15 18.13
CA GLU A 157 2.33 12.55 17.11
C GLU A 157 3.23 11.42 17.60
N ILE A 158 3.44 11.30 18.91
CA ILE A 158 4.22 10.22 19.52
C ILE A 158 3.30 9.28 20.30
N VAL A 159 3.51 7.98 20.13
CA VAL A 159 2.83 6.94 20.91
C VAL A 159 3.85 5.90 21.39
N LYS A 160 3.54 5.24 22.51
CA LYS A 160 4.26 4.04 22.97
C LYS A 160 3.50 2.79 22.56
N LEU A 161 4.14 1.91 21.80
CA LEU A 161 3.56 0.63 21.44
C LEU A 161 4.29 -0.52 22.14
N PRO A 162 3.57 -1.55 22.59
CA PRO A 162 4.18 -2.74 23.15
C PRO A 162 4.95 -3.51 22.06
N THR A 163 6.08 -4.07 22.46
CA THR A 163 6.89 -4.97 21.62
C THR A 163 7.30 -6.18 22.46
N LYS A 164 7.76 -7.26 21.80
CA LYS A 164 8.30 -8.43 22.51
C LYS A 164 9.42 -8.11 23.53
N ASN A 165 10.09 -6.96 23.39
CA ASN A 165 11.22 -6.56 24.22
C ASN A 165 10.90 -5.34 25.12
N GLY A 166 9.63 -5.12 25.45
CA GLY A 166 9.15 -3.95 26.19
C GLY A 166 8.47 -2.92 25.28
N GLU A 167 8.35 -1.68 25.72
CA GLU A 167 7.71 -0.62 24.94
C GLU A 167 8.70 0.14 24.05
N ARG A 168 8.21 0.69 22.94
CA ARG A 168 8.97 1.62 22.10
C ARG A 168 8.13 2.80 21.67
N ASP A 169 8.78 3.94 21.53
CA ASP A 169 8.17 5.13 20.98
C ASP A 169 8.13 5.07 19.44
N TYR A 170 6.98 5.45 18.89
CA TYR A 170 6.74 5.60 17.47
C TYR A 170 6.21 6.99 17.17
N TYR A 171 6.65 7.56 16.04
CA TYR A 171 5.94 8.64 15.38
C TYR A 171 4.72 8.08 14.66
N ARG A 172 3.55 8.72 14.79
CA ARG A 172 2.32 8.30 14.09
C ARG A 172 1.70 9.42 13.27
N PHE A 173 1.11 9.04 12.14
CA PHE A 173 0.26 9.94 11.36
C PHE A 173 -0.77 9.17 10.56
N GLY A 174 -1.86 9.86 10.20
CA GLY A 174 -2.98 9.29 9.46
C GLY A 174 -2.99 9.75 8.00
N ALA A 175 -3.67 8.98 7.17
CA ALA A 175 -4.10 9.38 5.85
C ALA A 175 -5.53 8.86 5.59
N SER A 176 -6.29 9.61 4.81
CA SER A 176 -7.53 9.12 4.19
C SER A 176 -7.19 8.66 2.77
N VAL A 177 -7.48 7.41 2.46
CA VAL A 177 -7.28 6.79 1.16
C VAL A 177 -8.62 6.36 0.60
N HIS A 178 -8.85 6.62 -0.69
CA HIS A 178 -10.04 6.15 -1.40
C HIS A 178 -9.70 5.80 -2.84
N TYR A 179 -10.39 4.78 -3.35
CA TYR A 179 -10.35 4.36 -4.74
C TYR A 179 -11.74 4.49 -5.33
N GLU A 180 -11.89 5.34 -6.32
CA GLU A 180 -13.19 5.74 -6.85
C GLU A 180 -13.15 5.93 -8.35
N VAL A 181 -14.31 6.25 -8.93
CA VAL A 181 -14.39 6.68 -10.32
C VAL A 181 -13.63 7.99 -10.52
N GLU A 182 -12.91 8.10 -11.63
CA GLU A 182 -12.18 9.31 -11.97
C GLU A 182 -13.12 10.52 -12.10
N HIS A 183 -12.70 11.68 -11.60
CA HIS A 183 -13.52 12.89 -11.50
C HIS A 183 -14.09 13.35 -12.85
N TYR A 184 -13.32 13.19 -13.94
CA TYR A 184 -13.72 13.63 -15.28
C TYR A 184 -14.53 12.60 -16.08
N ASN A 185 -15.02 11.53 -15.43
CA ASN A 185 -15.80 10.52 -16.13
C ASN A 185 -17.24 10.98 -16.41
N PRO A 186 -17.74 10.89 -17.66
CA PRO A 186 -19.10 11.25 -18.01
C PRO A 186 -20.20 10.47 -17.26
N ASN A 187 -19.89 9.27 -16.76
CA ASN A 187 -20.82 8.37 -16.09
C ASN A 187 -20.59 8.27 -14.58
N HIS A 188 -20.01 9.30 -13.94
CA HIS A 188 -19.62 9.28 -12.52
C HIS A 188 -20.77 8.89 -11.56
N ALA A 189 -22.04 9.06 -11.94
CA ALA A 189 -23.21 8.66 -11.15
C ALA A 189 -23.63 7.18 -11.33
N ASP A 190 -23.31 6.54 -12.45
CA ASP A 190 -23.73 5.16 -12.78
C ASP A 190 -22.79 4.08 -12.20
N VAL A 191 -21.93 4.47 -11.25
CA VAL A 191 -20.80 3.67 -10.78
C VAL A 191 -21.15 2.67 -9.69
N GLU A 192 -22.35 2.78 -9.09
CA GLU A 192 -22.79 1.84 -8.05
C GLU A 192 -22.78 0.38 -8.53
N ILE A 193 -22.99 0.14 -9.83
CA ILE A 193 -22.98 -1.20 -10.42
C ILE A 193 -21.60 -1.64 -10.93
N CYS A 194 -20.57 -0.80 -10.78
CA CYS A 194 -19.23 -1.13 -11.21
C CYS A 194 -18.71 -2.36 -10.44
N PRO A 195 -18.22 -3.41 -11.11
CA PRO A 195 -17.67 -4.59 -10.43
C PRO A 195 -16.35 -4.30 -9.69
N ILE A 196 -15.80 -3.09 -9.83
CA ILE A 196 -14.52 -2.67 -9.26
C ILE A 196 -14.78 -1.71 -8.10
N CYS A 197 -15.35 -0.53 -8.35
CA CYS A 197 -15.55 0.51 -7.33
C CYS A 197 -16.99 0.55 -6.75
N GLY A 198 -17.93 -0.19 -7.34
CA GLY A 198 -19.34 -0.18 -6.95
C GLY A 198 -19.71 -1.21 -5.87
N ARG A 199 -21.01 -1.32 -5.57
CA ARG A 199 -21.59 -2.27 -4.61
C ARG A 199 -21.66 -3.67 -5.22
N THR A 200 -20.57 -4.39 -5.07
CA THR A 200 -20.45 -5.78 -5.53
C THR A 200 -19.65 -6.61 -4.54
N GLY A 201 -19.72 -7.94 -4.67
CA GLY A 201 -19.00 -8.86 -3.78
C GLY A 201 -19.36 -8.62 -2.31
N GLU A 202 -18.36 -8.40 -1.46
CA GLU A 202 -18.55 -8.16 -0.03
C GLU A 202 -19.32 -6.87 0.32
N TYR A 203 -19.48 -5.94 -0.63
CA TYR A 203 -20.13 -4.65 -0.41
C TYR A 203 -21.56 -4.59 -0.96
N ALA A 204 -22.06 -5.67 -1.58
CA ALA A 204 -23.32 -5.67 -2.33
C ALA A 204 -24.53 -5.22 -1.50
N ASP A 205 -24.59 -5.63 -0.23
CA ASP A 205 -25.73 -5.38 0.66
C ASP A 205 -25.56 -4.15 1.56
N LEU A 206 -24.42 -3.44 1.46
CA LEU A 206 -24.18 -2.25 2.26
C LEU A 206 -25.10 -1.11 1.80
N LYS A 207 -25.72 -0.42 2.76
CA LYS A 207 -26.54 0.78 2.53
C LYS A 207 -25.84 2.00 3.11
N GLY A 208 -25.95 3.15 2.45
CA GLY A 208 -25.35 4.41 2.90
C GLY A 208 -24.34 4.96 1.88
N ASN A 209 -23.48 5.87 2.32
CA ASN A 209 -22.55 6.56 1.42
C ASN A 209 -21.52 5.58 0.82
N LEU A 210 -21.39 5.60 -0.52
CA LEU A 210 -20.48 4.72 -1.26
C LEU A 210 -19.02 4.99 -0.90
N VAL A 211 -18.70 6.23 -0.55
CA VAL A 211 -17.34 6.67 -0.25
C VAL A 211 -16.78 5.90 0.94
N GLU A 212 -17.39 6.00 2.12
CA GLU A 212 -16.84 5.38 3.34
C GLU A 212 -17.02 3.86 3.40
N LEU A 213 -18.05 3.35 2.71
CA LEU A 213 -18.42 1.93 2.74
C LEU A 213 -17.74 1.10 1.66
N VAL A 214 -17.34 1.73 0.54
CA VAL A 214 -16.75 1.03 -0.61
C VAL A 214 -15.44 1.68 -1.04
N HIS A 215 -15.43 2.98 -1.38
CA HIS A 215 -14.22 3.61 -1.94
C HIS A 215 -13.06 3.66 -0.94
N ASP A 216 -13.34 3.97 0.32
CA ASP A 216 -12.35 4.00 1.40
C ASP A 216 -11.70 2.61 1.61
N PRO A 217 -12.47 1.51 1.81
CA PRO A 217 -11.92 0.15 1.89
C PRO A 217 -11.13 -0.27 0.66
N LEU A 218 -11.57 0.11 -0.53
CA LEU A 218 -10.86 -0.19 -1.76
C LEU A 218 -9.54 0.59 -1.86
N GLY A 219 -9.54 1.88 -1.52
CA GLY A 219 -8.31 2.68 -1.42
C GLY A 219 -7.33 2.08 -0.41
N LEU A 220 -7.84 1.57 0.69
CA LEU A 220 -7.04 0.88 1.70
C LEU A 220 -6.49 -0.46 1.19
N GLU A 221 -7.29 -1.27 0.50
CA GLU A 221 -6.83 -2.50 -0.13
C GLU A 221 -5.67 -2.23 -1.10
N LEU A 222 -5.78 -1.18 -1.91
CA LEU A 222 -4.73 -0.78 -2.85
C LEU A 222 -3.45 -0.37 -2.14
N VAL A 223 -3.52 0.52 -1.14
CA VAL A 223 -2.33 0.96 -0.39
C VAL A 223 -1.65 -0.18 0.34
N MET A 224 -2.43 -1.12 0.90
CA MET A 224 -1.89 -2.22 1.70
C MET A 224 -1.32 -3.32 0.80
N THR A 225 -2.02 -3.69 -0.26
CA THR A 225 -1.74 -4.93 -1.00
C THR A 225 -1.38 -4.73 -2.47
N GLY A 226 -1.61 -3.54 -3.04
CA GLY A 226 -1.41 -3.27 -4.46
C GLY A 226 -2.55 -3.82 -5.32
N LYS A 227 -3.67 -4.19 -4.70
CA LYS A 227 -4.79 -4.89 -5.32
C LYS A 227 -6.12 -4.23 -4.99
N ILE A 228 -7.09 -4.51 -5.84
CA ILE A 228 -8.50 -4.19 -5.67
C ILE A 228 -9.29 -5.48 -5.94
N ARG A 229 -10.08 -5.92 -4.97
CA ARG A 229 -10.83 -7.18 -5.02
C ARG A 229 -9.93 -8.36 -5.38
N GLY A 230 -8.72 -8.38 -4.83
CA GLY A 230 -7.73 -9.42 -5.08
C GLY A 230 -7.00 -9.35 -6.44
N GLN A 231 -7.37 -8.41 -7.32
CA GLN A 231 -6.70 -8.20 -8.62
C GLN A 231 -5.63 -7.12 -8.51
N VAL A 232 -4.45 -7.39 -9.07
CA VAL A 232 -3.33 -6.42 -9.06
C VAL A 232 -3.72 -5.20 -9.89
N VAL A 233 -3.66 -4.02 -9.28
CA VAL A 233 -3.87 -2.77 -9.99
C VAL A 233 -2.62 -2.42 -10.78
N ARG A 234 -2.82 -2.03 -12.04
CA ARG A 234 -1.76 -1.67 -12.96
C ARG A 234 -1.99 -0.28 -13.53
N PHE A 235 -0.90 0.37 -13.94
CA PHE A 235 -0.99 1.58 -14.75
C PHE A 235 -1.53 1.23 -16.13
N GLU A 236 -2.40 2.09 -16.66
CA GLU A 236 -2.81 2.07 -18.06
C GLU A 236 -1.70 2.61 -18.97
N ASP A 237 -0.51 2.00 -18.90
CA ASP A 237 0.60 2.29 -19.79
C ASP A 237 0.95 1.04 -20.62
N GLN A 238 1.80 1.20 -21.65
CA GLN A 238 2.22 0.10 -22.53
C GLN A 238 2.87 -1.05 -21.76
N SER A 239 3.44 -0.78 -20.59
CA SER A 239 4.13 -1.77 -19.77
C SER A 239 3.23 -2.46 -18.74
N GLN A 240 1.99 -1.98 -18.55
CA GLN A 240 1.01 -2.52 -17.59
C GLN A 240 1.63 -2.84 -16.22
N ARG A 241 2.52 -1.96 -15.75
CA ARG A 241 3.27 -2.16 -14.50
C ARG A 241 2.31 -2.12 -13.32
N ALA A 242 2.58 -2.96 -12.31
CA ALA A 242 1.85 -2.90 -11.06
C ALA A 242 2.03 -1.52 -10.41
N VAL A 243 0.96 -0.99 -9.81
CA VAL A 243 1.01 0.27 -9.07
C VAL A 243 1.97 0.15 -7.89
N GLY A 244 1.94 -0.98 -7.17
CA GLY A 244 2.73 -1.17 -5.95
C GLY A 244 1.89 -0.87 -4.69
N SER A 245 2.53 -0.94 -3.53
CA SER A 245 1.88 -0.79 -2.22
C SER A 245 2.90 -0.54 -1.12
N VAL A 246 2.47 -0.50 0.14
CA VAL A 246 3.35 -0.50 1.32
C VAL A 246 4.30 -1.71 1.36
N ASP A 247 4.05 -2.79 0.60
CA ASP A 247 4.96 -3.93 0.51
C ASP A 247 6.32 -3.56 -0.08
N GLY A 248 6.39 -2.57 -0.99
CA GLY A 248 7.68 -2.12 -1.54
C GLY A 248 8.62 -1.53 -0.48
N LEU A 249 8.08 -1.11 0.68
CA LEU A 249 8.89 -0.61 1.78
C LEU A 249 9.66 -1.73 2.50
N LYS A 250 9.27 -3.01 2.32
CA LYS A 250 9.95 -4.18 2.93
C LYS A 250 11.39 -4.35 2.43
N GLU A 251 11.72 -3.78 1.28
CA GLU A 251 13.10 -3.74 0.77
C GLU A 251 14.03 -2.96 1.70
N LYS A 252 13.52 -1.96 2.42
CA LYS A 252 14.30 -1.07 3.27
C LYS A 252 14.02 -1.25 4.76
N PHE A 253 12.80 -1.64 5.12
CA PHE A 253 12.33 -1.68 6.50
C PHE A 253 11.75 -3.03 6.87
N VAL A 254 11.60 -3.29 8.17
CA VAL A 254 10.70 -4.33 8.65
C VAL A 254 9.30 -3.72 8.73
N VAL A 255 8.41 -4.15 7.83
CA VAL A 255 7.05 -3.63 7.72
C VAL A 255 6.07 -4.66 8.29
N GLN A 256 5.24 -4.23 9.23
CA GLN A 256 4.07 -4.98 9.70
C GLN A 256 2.81 -4.27 9.25
N GLN A 257 1.81 -5.05 8.88
CA GLN A 257 0.54 -4.56 8.35
C GLN A 257 -0.59 -5.23 9.11
N PHE A 258 -1.58 -4.43 9.49
CA PHE A 258 -2.78 -4.90 10.18
C PHE A 258 -3.99 -4.25 9.54
N LEU A 259 -5.11 -4.97 9.52
CA LEU A 259 -6.38 -4.49 8.98
C LEU A 259 -7.47 -4.82 9.99
N PHE A 260 -8.23 -3.80 10.40
CA PHE A 260 -9.26 -3.93 11.42
C PHE A 260 -10.60 -3.42 10.92
N PRO A 261 -11.73 -4.02 11.34
CA PRO A 261 -13.03 -3.37 11.24
C PRO A 261 -13.00 -2.07 12.05
N ALA A 262 -13.67 -1.03 11.56
CA ALA A 262 -13.49 0.32 12.12
C ALA A 262 -14.75 1.14 12.33
N GLN A 263 -15.95 0.65 12.00
CA GLN A 263 -17.20 1.40 12.18
C GLN A 263 -17.65 1.44 13.64
N SER A 264 -16.97 2.25 14.45
CA SER A 264 -17.33 2.48 15.84
C SER A 264 -17.02 3.91 16.26
N GLY A 265 -17.90 4.49 17.08
CA GLY A 265 -17.75 5.86 17.56
C GLY A 265 -17.72 6.89 16.42
N ASP A 266 -16.63 7.66 16.33
CA ASP A 266 -16.42 8.72 15.35
C ASP A 266 -15.67 8.25 14.07
N ARG A 267 -15.35 6.96 13.99
CA ARG A 267 -14.72 6.34 12.82
C ARG A 267 -15.81 5.92 11.83
N ASN A 268 -15.98 6.73 10.79
CA ASN A 268 -17.05 6.53 9.80
C ASN A 268 -16.65 5.64 8.62
N THR A 269 -15.48 5.00 8.64
CA THR A 269 -14.96 4.12 7.58
C THR A 269 -15.13 2.64 7.94
N LEU A 270 -15.33 1.77 6.93
CA LEU A 270 -15.54 0.34 7.17
C LEU A 270 -14.31 -0.35 7.82
N ARG A 271 -13.11 0.05 7.40
CA ARG A 271 -11.85 -0.58 7.80
C ARG A 271 -10.75 0.44 8.05
N ILE A 272 -9.85 0.14 8.98
CA ILE A 272 -8.61 0.88 9.21
C ILE A 272 -7.42 -0.05 9.01
N GLY A 273 -6.46 0.41 8.22
CA GLY A 273 -5.18 -0.25 8.03
C GLY A 273 -4.10 0.42 8.87
N ILE A 274 -3.28 -0.39 9.53
CA ILE A 274 -2.14 0.05 10.31
C ILE A 274 -0.86 -0.49 9.67
N VAL A 275 0.11 0.39 9.44
CA VAL A 275 1.42 0.08 8.89
C VAL A 275 2.50 0.48 9.89
N VAL A 276 3.27 -0.49 10.39
CA VAL A 276 4.35 -0.25 11.35
C VAL A 276 5.70 -0.47 10.68
N LEU A 277 6.55 0.56 10.67
CA LEU A 277 7.90 0.54 10.14
C LEU A 277 8.92 0.42 11.28
N ASN A 278 9.74 -0.61 11.21
CA ASN A 278 10.85 -0.87 12.11
C ASN A 278 12.17 -0.93 11.34
N HIS A 279 13.27 -0.69 12.05
CA HIS A 279 14.61 -0.96 11.54
C HIS A 279 14.80 -2.46 11.29
N LYS A 280 15.58 -2.82 10.26
CA LYS A 280 15.97 -4.21 9.97
C LYS A 280 16.88 -4.81 11.03
#